data_AF-A0A2D5J9Y7-F1
#
_entry.id   AF-A0A2D5J9Y7-F1
#
_cell.length_a   1.000
_cell.length_b   1.000
_cell.length_c   1.000
_cell.angle_alpha   90.00
_cell.angle_beta   90.00
_cell.angle_gamma   90.00
#
_symmetry.space_group_name_H-M   'P 1'
#
loop_
_entity.id
_entity.type
_entity.pdbx_description
1 polymer ?
#
loop_
_entity_poly.entity_id
_entity_poly.type
_entity_poly.pdbx_seq_one_letter_code
_entity_poly.pdbx_strand_id
1 'polypeptide(L)'
;MSKFLNILAPALGGTAVVLGGAWYAAFHLFAPQPPGPLTATILSDVAAPETAPPVVLASSMQAAKSPTTAADGARFGLGRPATEDEVAAWNLDVSPDGTGLPEGSGDVLTGEALFSDNCAACHGEFAEGVDNWPKLAGGEGTLDRKDPVKTVGSYWPYLSTTWDYVHRSMPFGNAQSLEPDEVYAIVAYILYSNDLVDEDFVLSRDNFLDVAMPNADGFIVDDRETAEAGFWTGEPCMENCKDSVEITMRARVLDVTPQAEGAAEEMPAATVETAVTETATPEAGEAAAGTATDASAVDPALVAEGETVFKKCKACHQVGEGAENKTGPMLTGIVGRPAGSVEGFKYSKPLQSAGENGLVWDEDTLAEFLANPKAHVKGTKMSFAGLKKDSDLAAIIAYLRAFPGN
;
A
#
# COMPACT_ATOMS: atom_id res chain seq x y z
N MET A 1 -34.94 72.36 -29.48
CA MET A 1 -33.96 71.27 -29.73
C MET A 1 -32.50 71.69 -29.48
N SER A 2 -32.10 72.96 -29.61
CA SER A 2 -30.68 73.38 -29.46
C SER A 2 -30.11 73.37 -28.02
N LYS A 3 -30.94 73.56 -26.96
CA LYS A 3 -30.43 73.57 -25.57
C LYS A 3 -30.08 72.18 -25.02
N PHE A 4 -30.68 71.12 -25.54
CA PHE A 4 -30.45 69.74 -25.07
C PHE A 4 -29.11 69.18 -25.57
N LEU A 5 -28.70 69.56 -26.79
CA LEU A 5 -27.43 69.11 -27.38
C LEU A 5 -26.20 69.71 -26.66
N ASN A 6 -26.31 70.94 -26.17
CA ASN A 6 -25.22 71.65 -25.49
C ASN A 6 -24.90 71.11 -24.09
N ILE A 7 -25.79 70.30 -23.50
CA ILE A 7 -25.59 69.69 -22.17
C ILE A 7 -25.13 68.23 -22.31
N LEU A 8 -25.66 67.49 -23.29
CA LEU A 8 -25.33 66.08 -23.50
C LEU A 8 -23.94 65.86 -24.11
N ALA A 9 -23.49 66.74 -25.00
CA ALA A 9 -22.17 66.62 -25.63
C ALA A 9 -20.99 66.69 -24.62
N PRO A 10 -20.93 67.67 -23.68
CA PRO A 10 -19.85 67.69 -22.69
C PRO A 10 -19.97 66.57 -21.64
N ALA A 11 -21.18 66.12 -21.31
CA ALA A 11 -21.38 65.00 -20.39
C ALA A 11 -20.88 63.67 -20.99
N LEU A 12 -21.23 63.37 -22.24
CA LEU A 12 -20.76 62.16 -22.93
C LEU A 12 -19.25 62.19 -23.21
N GLY A 13 -18.70 63.37 -23.55
CA GLY A 13 -17.25 63.54 -23.71
C GLY A 13 -16.49 63.30 -22.41
N GLY A 14 -16.98 63.83 -21.28
CA GLY A 14 -16.37 63.63 -19.97
C GLY A 14 -16.37 62.16 -19.54
N THR A 15 -17.49 61.45 -19.72
CA THR A 15 -17.59 60.04 -19.36
C THR A 15 -16.68 59.16 -20.22
N ALA A 16 -16.57 59.43 -21.53
CA ALA A 16 -15.68 58.68 -22.42
C ALA A 16 -14.20 58.87 -22.05
N VAL A 17 -13.78 60.07 -21.63
CA VAL A 17 -12.40 60.33 -21.21
C VAL A 17 -12.08 59.63 -19.89
N VAL A 18 -13.00 59.66 -18.92
CA VAL A 18 -12.78 59.00 -17.62
C VAL A 18 -12.73 57.48 -17.77
N LEU A 19 -13.66 56.89 -18.54
CA LEU A 19 -13.68 55.44 -18.77
C LEU A 19 -12.51 54.98 -19.65
N GLY A 20 -12.13 55.75 -20.68
CA GLY A 20 -10.96 55.47 -21.51
C GLY A 20 -9.64 55.55 -20.74
N GLY A 21 -9.50 56.55 -19.84
CA GLY A 21 -8.34 56.68 -18.96
C GLY A 21 -8.24 55.54 -17.94
N ALA A 22 -9.37 55.14 -17.34
CA ALA A 22 -9.41 54.02 -16.42
C ALA A 22 -9.07 52.68 -17.10
N TRP A 23 -9.58 52.46 -18.32
CA TRP A 23 -9.25 51.27 -19.13
C TRP A 23 -7.77 51.24 -19.52
N TYR A 24 -7.21 52.36 -19.98
CA TYR A 24 -5.80 52.47 -20.33
C TYR A 24 -4.88 52.19 -19.14
N ALA A 25 -5.20 52.76 -17.97
CA ALA A 25 -4.44 52.56 -16.74
C ALA A 25 -4.50 51.10 -16.26
N ALA A 26 -5.66 50.46 -16.30
CA ALA A 26 -5.81 49.05 -15.93
C ALA A 26 -5.00 48.12 -16.84
N PHE A 27 -4.98 48.40 -18.15
CA PHE A 27 -4.30 47.54 -19.12
C PHE A 27 -2.78 47.73 -19.15
N HIS A 28 -2.27 48.93 -18.84
CA HIS A 28 -0.83 49.23 -18.97
C HIS A 28 -0.07 49.32 -17.65
N LEU A 29 -0.74 49.57 -16.52
CA LEU A 29 -0.07 49.67 -15.22
C LEU A 29 -0.20 48.40 -14.36
N PHE A 30 -1.20 47.54 -14.64
CA PHE A 30 -1.53 46.40 -13.78
C PHE A 30 -1.68 45.05 -14.50
N ALA A 31 -1.44 44.97 -15.82
CA ALA A 31 -1.38 43.68 -16.49
C ALA A 31 -0.09 42.93 -16.10
N PRO A 32 -0.16 41.69 -15.59
CA PRO A 32 1.02 40.85 -15.40
C PRO A 32 1.68 40.62 -16.77
N GLN A 33 2.97 40.90 -16.86
CA GLN A 33 3.75 40.58 -18.06
C GLN A 33 3.66 39.06 -18.30
N PRO A 34 3.37 38.60 -19.54
CA PRO A 34 3.51 37.18 -19.84
C PRO A 34 4.98 36.79 -19.64
N PRO A 35 5.28 35.60 -19.09
CA PRO A 35 6.66 35.13 -19.00
C PRO A 35 7.26 35.13 -20.41
N GLY A 36 8.39 35.80 -20.58
CA GLY A 36 9.12 35.80 -21.85
C GLY A 36 9.55 34.39 -22.24
N PRO A 37 9.78 34.12 -23.53
CA PRO A 37 10.22 32.80 -23.98
C PRO A 37 11.57 32.47 -23.34
N LEU A 38 11.65 31.30 -22.70
CA LEU A 38 12.91 30.70 -22.27
C LEU A 38 13.71 30.31 -23.51
N THR A 39 14.49 31.24 -24.06
CA THR A 39 15.52 30.89 -25.03
C THR A 39 16.68 30.25 -24.28
N ALA A 40 16.74 28.92 -24.32
CA ALA A 40 17.95 28.17 -24.03
C ALA A 40 18.98 28.48 -25.12
N THR A 41 19.83 29.48 -24.88
CA THR A 41 21.02 29.69 -25.71
C THR A 41 22.03 28.63 -25.35
N ILE A 42 22.10 27.61 -26.20
CA ILE A 42 23.17 26.61 -26.22
C ILE A 42 24.46 27.35 -26.55
N LEU A 43 25.34 27.51 -25.57
CA LEU A 43 26.72 27.96 -25.79
C LEU A 43 27.56 26.73 -26.12
N SER A 44 27.60 26.38 -27.41
CA SER A 44 28.64 25.52 -27.96
C SER A 44 29.94 26.32 -28.12
N ASP A 45 31.03 25.70 -27.68
CA ASP A 45 32.43 25.91 -28.05
C ASP A 45 32.99 27.33 -28.10
N VAL A 46 33.76 27.67 -27.08
CA VAL A 46 34.88 28.62 -27.22
C VAL A 46 36.18 27.88 -26.88
N ALA A 47 36.92 27.56 -27.93
CA ALA A 47 38.28 27.10 -27.89
C ALA A 47 39.20 28.11 -27.20
N ALA A 48 40.08 27.61 -26.33
CA ALA A 48 41.15 28.37 -25.71
C ALA A 48 42.26 28.69 -26.73
N PRO A 49 42.85 29.90 -26.71
CA PRO A 49 44.14 30.14 -27.35
C PRO A 49 45.28 30.04 -26.33
N GLU A 50 46.34 29.35 -26.77
CA GLU A 50 47.61 29.19 -26.05
C GLU A 50 48.53 30.42 -26.13
N THR A 51 49.51 30.43 -25.19
CA THR A 51 50.86 31.02 -25.22
C THR A 51 51.09 32.47 -24.75
N ALA A 52 51.84 32.61 -23.63
CA ALA A 52 53.08 33.41 -23.47
C ALA A 52 53.68 33.26 -22.03
N PRO A 53 55.00 33.48 -21.80
CA PRO A 53 55.87 32.66 -20.93
C PRO A 53 56.22 33.28 -19.53
N PRO A 54 57.04 32.62 -18.68
CA PRO A 54 57.06 32.83 -17.23
C PRO A 54 58.08 33.89 -16.78
N VAL A 55 57.80 34.55 -15.64
CA VAL A 55 58.82 35.28 -14.86
C VAL A 55 58.86 34.70 -13.46
N VAL A 56 59.98 34.07 -13.16
CA VAL A 56 60.35 33.55 -11.84
C VAL A 56 61.01 34.68 -11.06
N LEU A 57 60.45 35.04 -9.90
CA LEU A 57 61.20 35.68 -8.83
C LEU A 57 60.75 35.06 -7.50
N ALA A 58 61.65 34.25 -6.95
CA ALA A 58 61.54 33.67 -5.64
C ALA A 58 61.66 34.76 -4.57
N SER A 59 60.74 34.78 -3.61
CA SER A 59 61.05 35.25 -2.27
C SER A 59 60.15 34.56 -1.26
N SER A 60 60.79 33.78 -0.40
CA SER A 60 60.24 33.05 0.73
C SER A 60 59.64 33.99 1.78
N MET A 61 58.33 33.86 2.02
CA MET A 61 57.74 34.20 3.32
C MET A 61 56.72 33.13 3.69
N GLN A 62 57.01 32.48 4.82
CA GLN A 62 56.16 31.53 5.50
C GLN A 62 54.90 32.27 5.98
N ALA A 63 53.84 32.29 5.16
CA ALA A 63 52.51 32.67 5.59
C ALA A 63 51.75 31.39 5.97
N ALA A 64 51.17 31.39 7.16
CA ALA A 64 50.29 30.33 7.63
C ALA A 64 49.23 30.03 6.56
N LYS A 65 49.26 28.80 6.02
CA LYS A 65 48.18 28.29 5.16
C LYS A 65 46.95 28.08 6.04
N SER A 66 46.13 29.11 6.17
CA SER A 66 44.70 28.88 6.24
C SER A 66 44.30 28.26 4.90
N PRO A 67 43.68 27.08 4.85
CA PRO A 67 43.07 26.61 3.63
C PRO A 67 41.80 27.45 3.43
N THR A 68 41.95 28.63 2.84
CA THR A 68 40.86 29.21 2.05
C THR A 68 40.82 28.40 0.76
N THR A 69 40.24 27.21 0.81
CA THR A 69 39.62 26.63 -0.38
C THR A 69 38.31 27.36 -0.55
N ALA A 70 38.37 28.52 -1.22
CA ALA A 70 37.20 29.03 -1.90
C ALA A 70 36.75 27.91 -2.85
N ALA A 71 35.57 27.36 -2.60
CA ALA A 71 35.00 26.32 -3.44
C ALA A 71 34.79 26.91 -4.84
N ASP A 72 35.63 26.52 -5.79
CA ASP A 72 35.44 26.76 -7.21
C ASP A 72 34.14 26.05 -7.64
N GLY A 73 33.02 26.77 -7.64
CA GLY A 73 31.73 26.24 -8.08
C GLY A 73 30.49 26.89 -7.47
N ALA A 74 30.62 27.63 -6.37
CA ALA A 74 29.46 28.29 -5.77
C ALA A 74 29.13 29.58 -6.56
N ARG A 75 28.31 29.48 -7.62
CA ARG A 75 27.82 30.63 -8.42
C ARG A 75 27.25 31.77 -7.55
N PHE A 76 26.74 31.44 -6.37
CA PHE A 76 26.20 32.39 -5.38
C PHE A 76 26.91 32.36 -4.02
N GLY A 77 27.98 31.57 -3.86
CA GLY A 77 28.68 31.44 -2.57
C GLY A 77 27.87 30.80 -1.43
N LEU A 78 26.80 30.06 -1.74
CA LEU A 78 25.95 29.38 -0.76
C LEU A 78 26.29 27.90 -0.65
N GLY A 79 26.20 27.36 0.57
CA GLY A 79 26.42 25.93 0.86
C GLY A 79 27.89 25.52 0.90
N ARG A 80 28.12 24.21 0.99
CA ARG A 80 29.41 23.54 0.89
C ARG A 80 29.27 22.25 0.08
N PRO A 81 30.35 21.69 -0.48
CA PRO A 81 30.32 20.34 -1.01
C PRO A 81 29.83 19.34 0.05
N ALA A 82 28.94 18.42 -0.35
CA ALA A 82 28.55 17.28 0.48
C ALA A 82 29.75 16.35 0.64
N THR A 83 29.94 15.78 1.83
CA THR A 83 30.98 14.76 2.03
C THR A 83 30.50 13.43 1.46
N GLU A 84 31.43 12.52 1.15
CA GLU A 84 31.08 11.17 0.68
C GLU A 84 30.23 10.43 1.72
N ASP A 85 30.55 10.56 3.02
CA ASP A 85 29.77 9.97 4.11
C ASP A 85 28.34 10.50 4.19
N GLU A 86 28.13 11.80 3.95
CA GLU A 86 26.79 12.39 3.95
C GLU A 86 25.96 11.92 2.77
N VAL A 87 26.58 11.79 1.60
CA VAL A 87 25.92 11.24 0.41
C VAL A 87 25.59 9.77 0.65
N ALA A 88 26.52 8.96 1.16
CA ALA A 88 26.30 7.54 1.42
C ALA A 88 25.20 7.29 2.47
N ALA A 89 25.09 8.16 3.48
CA ALA A 89 24.06 8.02 4.52
C ALA A 89 22.64 8.38 4.02
N TRP A 90 22.53 9.24 3.00
CA TRP A 90 21.23 9.78 2.57
C TRP A 90 20.76 9.25 1.21
N ASN A 91 21.69 8.96 0.30
CA ASN A 91 21.41 8.40 -1.01
C ASN A 91 21.40 6.88 -0.92
N LEU A 92 20.24 6.35 -0.54
CA LEU A 92 19.96 4.91 -0.44
C LEU A 92 19.03 4.44 -1.56
N ASP A 93 18.81 5.29 -2.57
CA ASP A 93 17.86 5.06 -3.64
C ASP A 93 18.27 3.86 -4.48
N VAL A 94 17.32 3.00 -4.83
CA VAL A 94 17.56 1.87 -5.73
C VAL A 94 16.76 2.01 -7.01
N SER A 95 17.49 2.18 -8.11
CA SER A 95 16.91 2.34 -9.45
C SER A 95 16.47 1.00 -10.04
N PRO A 96 15.52 0.99 -11.00
CA PRO A 96 15.06 -0.24 -11.66
C PRO A 96 16.14 -1.06 -12.39
N ASP A 97 17.27 -0.43 -12.73
CA ASP A 97 18.43 -1.08 -13.35
C ASP A 97 19.42 -1.66 -12.32
N GLY A 98 19.08 -1.63 -11.02
CA GLY A 98 19.90 -2.12 -9.93
C GLY A 98 20.95 -1.12 -9.40
N THR A 99 21.04 0.09 -9.99
CA THR A 99 21.90 1.14 -9.45
C THR A 99 21.49 1.47 -8.02
N GLY A 100 22.46 1.44 -7.10
CA GLY A 100 22.23 1.69 -5.66
C GLY A 100 22.03 0.45 -4.80
N LEU A 101 21.90 -0.75 -5.39
CA LEU A 101 21.78 -1.99 -4.61
C LEU A 101 23.05 -2.25 -3.77
N PRO A 102 22.92 -2.40 -2.43
CA PRO A 102 24.02 -2.81 -1.57
C PRO A 102 24.38 -4.28 -1.80
N GLU A 103 25.62 -4.64 -1.46
CA GLU A 103 26.02 -6.05 -1.36
C GLU A 103 25.17 -6.76 -0.30
N GLY A 104 24.75 -7.99 -0.59
CA GLY A 104 23.99 -8.80 0.35
C GLY A 104 23.16 -9.90 -0.31
N SER A 105 22.56 -10.72 0.54
CA SER A 105 21.62 -11.78 0.14
C SER A 105 20.73 -12.22 1.30
N GLY A 106 19.57 -12.78 0.98
CA GLY A 106 18.65 -13.33 1.95
C GLY A 106 17.68 -14.33 1.34
N ASP A 107 17.38 -15.38 2.09
CA ASP A 107 16.47 -16.45 1.67
C ASP A 107 15.05 -16.24 2.19
N VAL A 108 14.10 -16.93 1.56
CA VAL A 108 12.66 -16.83 1.88
C VAL A 108 12.38 -17.20 3.34
N LEU A 109 13.03 -18.22 3.90
CA LEU A 109 12.76 -18.72 5.25
C LEU A 109 13.25 -17.76 6.34
N THR A 110 14.42 -17.15 6.13
CA THR A 110 14.93 -16.06 6.97
C THR A 110 14.00 -14.86 6.86
N GLY A 111 13.53 -14.58 5.64
CA GLY A 111 12.58 -13.51 5.35
C GLY A 111 11.26 -13.68 6.07
N GLU A 112 10.71 -14.90 6.09
CA GLU A 112 9.48 -15.24 6.80
C GLU A 112 9.61 -14.95 8.31
N ALA A 113 10.72 -15.34 8.93
CA ALA A 113 10.96 -15.09 10.34
C ALA A 113 11.05 -13.58 10.64
N LEU A 114 11.82 -12.84 9.84
CA LEU A 114 11.94 -11.39 9.96
C LEU A 114 10.59 -10.68 9.71
N PHE A 115 9.81 -11.17 8.75
CA PHE A 115 8.50 -10.63 8.43
C PHE A 115 7.50 -10.85 9.57
N SER A 116 7.48 -12.05 10.17
CA SER A 116 6.69 -12.35 11.36
C SER A 116 6.99 -11.36 12.50
N ASP A 117 8.28 -11.13 12.77
CA ASP A 117 8.72 -10.31 13.90
C ASP A 117 8.51 -8.81 13.69
N ASN A 118 8.64 -8.33 12.45
CA ASN A 118 8.71 -6.89 12.15
C ASN A 118 7.54 -6.35 11.31
N CYS A 119 6.79 -7.21 10.61
CA CYS A 119 5.85 -6.78 9.56
C CYS A 119 4.43 -7.35 9.75
N ALA A 120 4.30 -8.60 10.19
CA ALA A 120 3.05 -9.36 10.19
C ALA A 120 1.94 -8.76 11.06
N ALA A 121 2.30 -8.01 12.11
CA ALA A 121 1.35 -7.31 12.96
C ALA A 121 0.41 -6.37 12.18
N CYS A 122 0.88 -5.83 11.05
CA CYS A 122 0.08 -4.98 10.16
C CYS A 122 -0.19 -5.69 8.82
N HIS A 123 0.81 -6.35 8.25
CA HIS A 123 0.72 -6.88 6.89
C HIS A 123 0.22 -8.32 6.81
N GLY A 124 -0.11 -8.96 7.93
CA GLY A 124 -0.57 -10.35 7.96
C GLY A 124 0.59 -11.32 7.83
N GLU A 125 0.41 -12.57 8.23
CA GLU A 125 1.55 -13.50 8.27
C GLU A 125 2.04 -13.85 6.85
N PHE A 126 1.17 -13.76 5.84
CA PHE A 126 1.42 -14.05 4.43
C PHE A 126 1.43 -12.79 3.55
N ALA A 127 1.65 -11.64 4.17
CA ALA A 127 1.60 -10.36 3.49
C ALA A 127 0.20 -10.01 2.89
N GLU A 128 -0.87 -10.64 3.39
CA GLU A 128 -2.26 -10.51 2.93
C GLU A 128 -3.02 -9.29 3.49
N GLY A 129 -2.39 -8.58 4.42
CA GLY A 129 -2.92 -7.42 5.15
C GLY A 129 -3.83 -7.81 6.33
N VAL A 130 -3.67 -7.12 7.46
CA VAL A 130 -4.57 -7.22 8.63
C VAL A 130 -5.46 -5.98 8.69
N ASP A 131 -6.75 -6.17 8.96
CA ASP A 131 -7.76 -5.11 9.01
C ASP A 131 -7.75 -4.23 7.73
N ASN A 132 -7.32 -2.98 7.85
CA ASN A 132 -7.23 -2.00 6.76
C ASN A 132 -5.78 -1.67 6.39
N TRP A 133 -4.80 -2.39 6.92
CA TRP A 133 -3.40 -2.23 6.52
C TRP A 133 -3.17 -2.76 5.10
N PRO A 134 -2.15 -2.23 4.39
CA PRO A 134 -1.89 -2.62 3.01
C PRO A 134 -1.63 -4.11 2.83
N LYS A 135 -2.25 -4.67 1.79
CA LYS A 135 -1.96 -6.01 1.28
C LYS A 135 -0.72 -5.92 0.40
N LEU A 136 0.29 -6.74 0.68
CA LEU A 136 1.52 -6.82 -0.12
C LEU A 136 1.49 -7.99 -1.11
N ALA A 137 0.61 -8.97 -0.88
CA ALA A 137 0.40 -10.13 -1.75
C ALA A 137 -1.06 -10.33 -2.19
N GLY A 138 -1.22 -10.93 -3.38
CA GLY A 138 -2.51 -11.28 -4.00
C GLY A 138 -3.06 -10.20 -4.94
N GLY A 139 -4.19 -10.48 -5.57
CA GLY A 139 -4.86 -9.53 -6.47
C GLY A 139 -4.47 -9.67 -7.93
N GLU A 140 -3.83 -10.77 -8.30
CA GLU A 140 -3.51 -11.13 -9.68
C GLU A 140 -4.78 -11.15 -10.53
N GLY A 141 -4.73 -10.52 -11.71
CA GLY A 141 -5.88 -10.46 -12.61
C GLY A 141 -7.09 -9.70 -12.03
N THR A 142 -6.86 -8.72 -11.14
CA THR A 142 -7.92 -7.86 -10.61
C THR A 142 -7.90 -6.44 -11.15
N LEU A 143 -6.89 -6.04 -11.93
CA LEU A 143 -6.66 -4.64 -12.33
C LEU A 143 -7.78 -4.03 -13.19
N ASP A 144 -8.59 -4.86 -13.85
CA ASP A 144 -9.73 -4.46 -14.69
C ASP A 144 -11.08 -4.51 -13.94
N ARG A 145 -11.08 -4.90 -12.66
CA ARG A 145 -12.28 -5.00 -11.84
C ARG A 145 -12.68 -3.63 -11.28
N LYS A 146 -13.93 -3.52 -10.84
CA LYS A 146 -14.46 -2.29 -10.21
C LYS A 146 -13.63 -1.86 -8.98
N ASP A 147 -13.23 -2.84 -8.17
CA ASP A 147 -12.40 -2.65 -6.98
C ASP A 147 -11.12 -3.51 -7.11
N PRO A 148 -10.07 -3.00 -7.77
CA PRO A 148 -8.83 -3.75 -8.00
C PRO A 148 -8.00 -3.89 -6.72
N VAL A 149 -7.34 -5.04 -6.54
CA VAL A 149 -6.42 -5.29 -5.45
C VAL A 149 -5.00 -5.13 -5.98
N LYS A 150 -4.38 -3.99 -5.66
CA LYS A 150 -3.09 -3.55 -6.21
C LYS A 150 -1.98 -3.80 -5.19
N THR A 151 -1.15 -4.80 -5.43
CA THR A 151 -0.09 -5.29 -4.53
C THR A 151 1.26 -5.31 -5.23
N VAL A 152 2.30 -5.81 -4.56
CA VAL A 152 3.62 -5.99 -5.15
C VAL A 152 3.56 -6.92 -6.36
N GLY A 153 2.90 -8.08 -6.24
CA GLY A 153 2.79 -9.04 -7.35
C GLY A 153 1.77 -8.65 -8.42
N SER A 154 0.69 -7.93 -8.07
CA SER A 154 -0.36 -7.62 -9.04
C SER A 154 -0.17 -6.31 -9.81
N TYR A 155 0.56 -5.34 -9.26
CA TYR A 155 0.60 -3.99 -9.80
C TYR A 155 2.00 -3.37 -9.92
N TRP A 156 2.94 -3.67 -9.02
CA TRP A 156 4.21 -2.95 -9.01
C TRP A 156 5.11 -3.38 -10.20
N PRO A 157 5.77 -2.43 -10.90
CA PRO A 157 6.53 -2.75 -12.10
C PRO A 157 7.96 -3.24 -11.80
N TYR A 158 8.56 -2.82 -10.69
CA TYR A 158 9.97 -3.05 -10.40
C TYR A 158 10.18 -3.53 -8.97
N LEU A 159 11.04 -4.55 -8.82
CA LEU A 159 11.44 -5.06 -7.52
C LEU A 159 12.25 -4.02 -6.72
N SER A 160 12.98 -3.14 -7.41
CA SER A 160 13.77 -2.06 -6.82
C SER A 160 12.93 -1.14 -5.93
N THR A 161 11.68 -0.86 -6.32
CA THR A 161 10.77 -0.03 -5.51
C THR A 161 10.42 -0.72 -4.21
N THR A 162 10.21 -2.04 -4.22
CA THR A 162 9.94 -2.81 -3.00
C THR A 162 11.16 -2.79 -2.09
N TRP A 163 12.34 -3.01 -2.67
CA TRP A 163 13.62 -2.96 -1.95
C TRP A 163 13.86 -1.64 -1.24
N ASP A 164 13.90 -0.56 -2.02
CA ASP A 164 14.17 0.79 -1.56
C ASP A 164 13.16 1.20 -0.49
N TYR A 165 11.86 1.02 -0.77
CA TYR A 165 10.81 1.42 0.16
C TYR A 165 10.88 0.68 1.49
N VAL A 166 11.12 -0.64 1.47
CA VAL A 166 11.24 -1.43 2.70
C VAL A 166 12.46 -0.97 3.50
N HIS A 167 13.64 -0.87 2.88
CA HIS A 167 14.86 -0.44 3.54
C HIS A 167 14.75 1.00 4.10
N ARG A 168 14.14 1.90 3.33
CA ARG A 168 14.11 3.33 3.63
C ARG A 168 13.02 3.74 4.60
N SER A 169 11.90 3.00 4.62
CA SER A 169 10.64 3.47 5.22
C SER A 169 9.91 2.43 6.10
N MET A 170 10.38 1.18 6.15
CA MET A 170 9.80 0.14 6.99
C MET A 170 10.80 -0.36 8.06
N PRO A 171 10.31 -0.94 9.18
CA PRO A 171 8.90 -1.04 9.60
C PRO A 171 8.25 0.31 9.92
N PHE A 172 6.93 0.44 9.75
CA PHE A 172 6.22 1.68 10.05
C PHE A 172 6.35 2.03 11.55
N GLY A 173 6.89 3.20 11.85
CA GLY A 173 7.20 3.64 13.22
C GLY A 173 8.63 3.34 13.68
N ASN A 174 9.39 2.54 12.92
CA ASN A 174 10.80 2.22 13.19
C ASN A 174 11.60 2.08 11.89
N ALA A 175 11.41 3.01 10.94
CA ALA A 175 12.06 2.96 9.63
C ALA A 175 13.59 3.06 9.71
N GLN A 176 14.29 2.54 8.70
CA GLN A 176 15.76 2.45 8.63
C GLN A 176 16.39 1.62 9.77
N SER A 177 15.66 0.63 10.29
CA SER A 177 16.17 -0.28 11.32
C SER A 177 16.67 -1.62 10.79
N LEU A 178 16.54 -1.86 9.48
CA LEU A 178 16.85 -3.13 8.84
C LEU A 178 18.18 -3.03 8.10
N GLU A 179 19.01 -4.04 8.24
CA GLU A 179 20.26 -4.19 7.49
C GLU A 179 19.99 -4.74 6.07
N PRO A 180 20.88 -4.52 5.10
CA PRO A 180 20.70 -4.99 3.73
C PRO A 180 20.30 -6.47 3.60
N ASP A 181 20.99 -7.39 4.28
CA ASP A 181 20.66 -8.83 4.21
C ASP A 181 19.23 -9.13 4.74
N GLU A 182 18.79 -8.41 5.76
CA GLU A 182 17.44 -8.57 6.33
C GLU A 182 16.37 -8.12 5.33
N VAL A 183 16.63 -7.02 4.62
CA VAL A 183 15.73 -6.56 3.55
C VAL A 183 15.71 -7.61 2.42
N TYR A 184 16.83 -8.28 2.08
CA TYR A 184 16.92 -9.28 0.98
C TYR A 184 16.04 -10.45 1.29
N ALA A 185 16.12 -10.90 2.54
CA ALA A 185 15.28 -11.96 3.06
C ALA A 185 13.79 -11.55 3.04
N ILE A 186 13.44 -10.37 3.58
CA ILE A 186 12.04 -9.87 3.60
C ILE A 186 11.46 -9.76 2.18
N VAL A 187 12.21 -9.22 1.23
CA VAL A 187 11.74 -9.08 -0.16
C VAL A 187 11.64 -10.44 -0.85
N ALA A 188 12.56 -11.37 -0.60
CA ALA A 188 12.40 -12.76 -1.05
C ALA A 188 11.11 -13.39 -0.51
N TYR A 189 10.77 -13.14 0.75
CA TYR A 189 9.52 -13.62 1.35
C TYR A 189 8.26 -12.96 0.73
N ILE A 190 8.30 -11.67 0.41
CA ILE A 190 7.21 -10.99 -0.30
C ILE A 190 7.02 -11.58 -1.70
N LEU A 191 8.11 -11.86 -2.43
CA LEU A 191 8.05 -12.53 -3.73
C LEU A 191 7.41 -13.93 -3.61
N TYR A 192 7.82 -14.70 -2.60
CA TYR A 192 7.25 -16.01 -2.30
C TYR A 192 5.75 -15.92 -1.97
N SER A 193 5.35 -14.93 -1.18
CA SER A 193 3.95 -14.69 -0.81
C SER A 193 3.07 -14.32 -2.01
N ASN A 194 3.67 -13.82 -3.09
CA ASN A 194 3.03 -13.54 -4.39
C ASN A 194 3.17 -14.70 -5.40
N ASP A 195 3.61 -15.89 -4.96
CA ASP A 195 3.85 -17.06 -5.81
C ASP A 195 4.84 -16.81 -6.97
N LEU A 196 5.77 -15.85 -6.83
CA LEU A 196 6.75 -15.49 -7.87
C LEU A 196 8.04 -16.31 -7.80
N VAL A 197 8.35 -16.87 -6.62
CA VAL A 197 9.54 -17.69 -6.36
C VAL A 197 9.20 -18.86 -5.44
N ASP A 198 10.05 -19.88 -5.41
CA ASP A 198 9.90 -21.04 -4.53
C ASP A 198 10.47 -20.80 -3.12
N GLU A 199 10.15 -21.68 -2.18
CA GLU A 199 10.49 -21.56 -0.74
C GLU A 199 12.02 -21.60 -0.44
N ASP A 200 12.82 -22.14 -1.36
CA ASP A 200 14.27 -22.26 -1.25
C ASP A 200 15.01 -21.15 -2.03
N PHE A 201 14.28 -20.17 -2.56
CA PHE A 201 14.86 -19.05 -3.30
C PHE A 201 15.70 -18.15 -2.38
N VAL A 202 16.81 -17.68 -2.94
CA VAL A 202 17.72 -16.71 -2.31
C VAL A 202 17.81 -15.50 -3.22
N LEU A 203 17.36 -14.34 -2.73
CA LEU A 203 17.54 -13.07 -3.41
C LEU A 203 18.90 -12.50 -3.04
N SER A 204 19.65 -12.01 -4.02
CA SER A 204 20.92 -11.33 -3.82
C SER A 204 21.06 -10.17 -4.79
N ARG A 205 22.06 -9.34 -4.56
CA ARG A 205 22.45 -8.29 -5.51
C ARG A 205 22.65 -8.82 -6.93
N ASP A 206 23.26 -10.01 -7.05
CA ASP A 206 23.70 -10.57 -8.33
C ASP A 206 22.54 -11.09 -9.19
N ASN A 207 21.46 -11.58 -8.58
CA ASN A 207 20.29 -12.13 -9.27
C ASN A 207 19.05 -11.24 -9.18
N PHE A 208 19.16 -10.05 -8.56
CA PHE A 208 18.03 -9.17 -8.30
C PHE A 208 17.24 -8.81 -9.57
N LEU A 209 17.95 -8.60 -10.68
CA LEU A 209 17.37 -8.21 -11.97
C LEU A 209 16.81 -9.38 -12.77
N ASP A 210 17.03 -10.62 -12.32
CA ASP A 210 16.49 -11.81 -12.97
C ASP A 210 15.02 -12.05 -12.58
N VAL A 211 14.53 -11.40 -11.52
CA VAL A 211 13.15 -11.50 -11.05
C VAL A 211 12.21 -10.69 -11.95
N ALA A 212 11.37 -11.40 -12.72
CA ALA A 212 10.38 -10.78 -13.59
C ALA A 212 9.12 -10.39 -12.80
N MET A 213 8.83 -9.08 -12.72
CA MET A 213 7.60 -8.58 -12.11
C MET A 213 6.42 -8.70 -13.08
N PRO A 214 5.25 -9.23 -12.68
CA PRO A 214 4.13 -9.48 -13.59
C PRO A 214 3.59 -8.25 -14.33
N ASN A 215 3.69 -7.07 -13.72
CA ASN A 215 3.16 -5.82 -14.27
C ASN A 215 4.25 -4.83 -14.69
N ALA A 216 5.45 -5.32 -15.07
CA ALA A 216 6.57 -4.50 -15.50
C ALA A 216 6.23 -3.53 -16.66
N ASP A 217 5.40 -4.00 -17.61
CA ASP A 217 4.95 -3.21 -18.77
C ASP A 217 3.58 -2.55 -18.57
N GLY A 218 3.03 -2.57 -17.35
CA GLY A 218 1.67 -2.11 -17.04
C GLY A 218 1.49 -0.60 -16.91
N PHE A 219 2.54 0.19 -17.18
CA PHE A 219 2.57 1.63 -16.95
C PHE A 219 2.93 2.38 -18.23
N ILE A 220 2.31 3.55 -18.40
CA ILE A 220 2.60 4.48 -19.49
C ILE A 220 3.01 5.82 -18.90
N VAL A 221 3.79 6.58 -19.67
CA VAL A 221 3.97 8.01 -19.41
C VAL A 221 2.62 8.69 -19.64
N ASP A 222 2.30 9.68 -18.81
CA ASP A 222 1.08 10.47 -18.90
C ASP A 222 0.81 10.93 -20.35
N ASP A 223 -0.31 10.47 -20.91
CA ASP A 223 -0.70 10.66 -22.30
C ASP A 223 -1.94 11.56 -22.45
N ARG A 224 -2.37 12.26 -21.39
CA ARG A 224 -3.58 13.11 -21.38
C ARG A 224 -3.61 14.16 -22.48
N GLU A 225 -2.45 14.68 -22.88
CA GLU A 225 -2.32 15.61 -24.03
C GLU A 225 -2.74 14.98 -25.38
N THR A 226 -2.75 13.66 -25.48
CA THR A 226 -3.17 12.93 -26.68
C THR A 226 -4.49 12.19 -26.48
N ALA A 227 -4.68 11.53 -25.34
CA ALA A 227 -5.86 10.76 -25.01
C ALA A 227 -7.06 11.64 -24.64
N GLU A 228 -6.82 12.82 -24.05
CA GLU A 228 -7.89 13.66 -23.52
C GLU A 228 -7.96 15.09 -24.08
N ALA A 229 -6.92 15.62 -24.72
CA ALA A 229 -6.91 17.02 -25.17
C ALA A 229 -8.10 17.40 -26.07
N GLY A 230 -8.66 16.44 -26.82
CA GLY A 230 -9.88 16.63 -27.61
C GLY A 230 -11.14 16.91 -26.77
N PHE A 231 -11.19 16.49 -25.51
CA PHE A 231 -12.29 16.76 -24.57
C PHE A 231 -12.21 18.17 -23.96
N TRP A 232 -11.00 18.71 -23.79
CA TRP A 232 -10.77 19.93 -23.00
C TRP A 232 -10.65 21.21 -23.83
N THR A 233 -10.53 21.11 -25.15
CA THR A 233 -10.22 22.23 -26.05
C THR A 233 -11.40 22.77 -26.85
N GLY A 234 -12.59 22.18 -26.73
CA GLY A 234 -13.81 22.68 -27.36
C GLY A 234 -14.37 23.94 -26.68
N GLU A 235 -15.06 24.79 -27.45
CA GLU A 235 -15.84 25.89 -26.87
C GLU A 235 -16.98 25.30 -26.01
N PRO A 236 -17.10 25.66 -24.72
CA PRO A 236 -18.11 25.08 -23.85
C PRO A 236 -19.52 25.48 -24.32
N CYS A 237 -20.51 24.60 -24.09
CA CYS A 237 -21.90 24.95 -24.35
C CYS A 237 -22.36 26.07 -23.41
N MET A 238 -23.00 27.10 -23.99
CA MET A 238 -23.49 28.26 -23.24
C MET A 238 -25.00 28.25 -23.02
N GLU A 239 -25.78 27.61 -23.89
CA GLU A 239 -27.25 27.62 -23.84
C GLU A 239 -27.83 26.25 -24.21
N ASN A 240 -28.90 25.83 -23.51
CA ASN A 240 -29.63 24.58 -23.75
C ASN A 240 -28.74 23.31 -23.75
N CYS A 241 -27.80 23.23 -22.80
CA CYS A 241 -26.72 22.23 -22.81
C CYS A 241 -27.12 20.82 -22.39
N LYS A 242 -28.25 20.67 -21.71
CA LYS A 242 -28.78 19.37 -21.26
C LYS A 242 -30.30 19.40 -21.29
N ASP A 243 -30.89 18.26 -21.64
CA ASP A 243 -32.34 18.07 -21.62
C ASP A 243 -32.90 17.80 -20.21
N SER A 244 -32.07 17.28 -19.30
CA SER A 244 -32.46 17.00 -17.92
C SER A 244 -31.31 17.14 -16.91
N VAL A 245 -31.67 17.34 -15.64
CA VAL A 245 -30.74 17.54 -14.51
C VAL A 245 -31.11 16.66 -13.31
N GLU A 246 -31.39 15.39 -13.57
CA GLU A 246 -31.75 14.42 -12.52
C GLU A 246 -30.62 14.22 -11.50
N ILE A 247 -30.99 14.14 -10.22
CA ILE A 247 -30.04 13.88 -9.14
C ILE A 247 -29.78 12.37 -9.05
N THR A 248 -28.57 11.94 -9.40
CA THR A 248 -28.18 10.52 -9.38
C THR A 248 -27.47 10.09 -8.10
N MET A 249 -26.83 11.02 -7.39
CA MET A 249 -26.09 10.73 -6.14
C MET A 249 -26.21 11.90 -5.16
N ARG A 250 -26.29 11.59 -3.85
CA ARG A 250 -26.30 12.57 -2.76
C ARG A 250 -25.32 12.12 -1.68
N ALA A 251 -24.34 12.96 -1.33
CA ALA A 251 -23.35 12.64 -0.30
C ALA A 251 -23.97 12.30 1.07
N ARG A 252 -25.12 12.93 1.39
CA ARG A 252 -25.91 12.62 2.60
C ARG A 252 -26.43 11.18 2.68
N VAL A 253 -26.41 10.43 1.59
CA VAL A 253 -26.78 9.00 1.60
C VAL A 253 -25.66 8.14 2.19
N LEU A 254 -24.40 8.56 2.03
CA LEU A 254 -23.25 7.86 2.60
C LEU A 254 -23.00 8.24 4.06
N ASP A 255 -23.25 9.52 4.41
CA ASP A 255 -23.13 10.08 5.77
C ASP A 255 -21.84 9.71 6.54
N VAL A 256 -20.70 9.72 5.84
CA VAL A 256 -19.36 9.46 6.40
C VAL A 256 -18.57 10.74 6.69
N THR A 257 -19.22 11.92 6.62
CA THR A 257 -18.56 13.20 6.89
C THR A 257 -18.67 13.52 8.37
N PRO A 258 -17.56 13.73 9.11
CA PRO A 258 -17.62 14.05 10.52
C PRO A 258 -18.53 15.26 10.80
N GLN A 259 -19.46 15.13 11.73
CA GLN A 259 -20.32 16.23 12.14
C GLN A 259 -19.61 17.06 13.20
N ALA A 260 -19.69 18.40 13.09
CA ALA A 260 -19.27 19.25 14.20
C ALA A 260 -20.28 19.12 15.34
N GLU A 261 -19.81 19.09 16.59
CA GLU A 261 -20.69 19.17 17.76
C GLU A 261 -21.61 20.40 17.64
N GLY A 262 -22.92 20.16 17.51
CA GLY A 262 -23.93 21.22 17.33
C GLY A 262 -24.20 21.66 15.89
N ALA A 263 -23.64 21.01 14.86
CA ALA A 263 -24.01 21.26 13.48
C ALA A 263 -25.34 20.56 13.13
N ALA A 264 -26.41 21.32 13.32
CA ALA A 264 -27.76 21.11 12.81
C ALA A 264 -28.36 19.72 13.10
N GLU A 265 -28.95 19.61 14.29
CA GLU A 265 -30.22 18.92 14.43
C GLU A 265 -31.09 19.22 13.20
N GLU A 266 -31.53 18.16 12.54
CA GLU A 266 -32.47 18.25 11.45
C GLU A 266 -33.67 19.09 11.84
N MET A 267 -34.11 19.98 10.94
CA MET A 267 -35.48 20.49 11.01
C MET A 267 -36.42 19.27 11.04
N PRO A 268 -37.25 19.10 12.09
CA PRO A 268 -37.92 17.84 12.31
C PRO A 268 -38.96 17.59 11.22
N ALA A 269 -38.78 16.50 10.48
CA ALA A 269 -39.90 15.83 9.84
C ALA A 269 -40.78 15.28 10.96
N ALA A 270 -41.95 15.88 11.14
CA ALA A 270 -42.93 15.49 12.13
C ALA A 270 -43.25 14.00 12.02
N THR A 271 -42.71 13.20 12.94
CA THR A 271 -43.19 11.84 13.22
C THR A 271 -43.24 11.62 14.72
N VAL A 272 -44.36 11.03 15.11
CA VAL A 272 -44.88 10.86 16.46
C VAL A 272 -44.04 9.83 17.21
N GLU A 273 -43.64 10.19 18.43
CA GLU A 273 -43.05 9.30 19.42
C GLU A 273 -43.96 8.10 19.69
N THR A 274 -43.38 6.90 19.73
CA THR A 274 -43.64 5.98 20.83
C THR A 274 -42.34 5.30 21.22
N ALA A 275 -41.79 5.77 22.34
CA ALA A 275 -40.68 5.18 23.05
C ALA A 275 -41.07 3.81 23.63
N VAL A 276 -40.13 2.86 23.61
CA VAL A 276 -40.06 1.82 24.64
C VAL A 276 -38.61 1.70 25.10
N THR A 277 -38.47 1.95 26.38
CA THR A 277 -37.30 1.97 27.24
C THR A 277 -36.62 0.62 27.39
N GLU A 278 -35.30 0.72 27.47
CA GLU A 278 -34.31 -0.21 28.01
C GLU A 278 -34.73 -0.87 29.33
N THR A 279 -34.30 -2.12 29.55
CA THR A 279 -34.03 -2.60 30.91
C THR A 279 -33.01 -3.73 30.86
N ALA A 280 -31.84 -3.47 31.44
CA ALA A 280 -30.86 -4.46 31.86
C ALA A 280 -31.13 -4.86 33.32
N THR A 281 -30.91 -6.13 33.68
CA THR A 281 -30.46 -6.58 35.02
C THR A 281 -30.02 -8.06 34.94
N PRO A 282 -29.28 -8.61 35.93
CA PRO A 282 -28.10 -9.44 35.68
C PRO A 282 -28.15 -10.80 36.42
N GLU A 283 -26.97 -11.44 36.48
CA GLU A 283 -26.47 -12.36 37.51
C GLU A 283 -26.66 -13.89 37.40
N ALA A 284 -25.46 -14.51 37.49
CA ALA A 284 -25.06 -15.58 38.39
C ALA A 284 -25.44 -17.02 38.04
N GLY A 285 -24.43 -17.88 38.13
CA GLY A 285 -24.46 -19.26 37.68
C GLY A 285 -24.83 -20.25 38.77
N GLU A 286 -24.84 -21.54 38.39
CA GLU A 286 -24.55 -22.63 39.31
C GLU A 286 -24.11 -23.87 38.52
N ALA A 287 -23.17 -24.61 39.10
CA ALA A 287 -22.62 -25.84 38.59
C ALA A 287 -23.43 -27.04 39.08
N ALA A 288 -23.64 -28.07 38.24
CA ALA A 288 -23.72 -29.46 38.70
C ALA A 288 -23.63 -30.47 37.52
N ALA A 289 -22.56 -31.26 37.57
CA ALA A 289 -22.42 -32.68 37.23
C ALA A 289 -23.50 -33.39 36.38
N GLY A 290 -23.08 -33.80 35.18
CA GLY A 290 -22.84 -35.21 34.85
C GLY A 290 -24.05 -36.12 34.56
N THR A 291 -24.31 -36.37 33.28
CA THR A 291 -24.72 -37.68 32.76
C THR A 291 -24.18 -37.89 31.36
N ALA A 292 -23.45 -38.99 31.16
CA ALA A 292 -23.04 -39.48 29.85
C ALA A 292 -24.25 -40.01 29.07
N THR A 293 -24.41 -39.59 27.82
CA THR A 293 -24.80 -40.46 26.68
C THR A 293 -24.67 -39.71 25.35
N ASP A 294 -24.07 -40.45 24.40
CA ASP A 294 -24.10 -40.35 22.94
C ASP A 294 -23.04 -39.51 22.21
N ALA A 295 -22.11 -40.22 21.56
CA ALA A 295 -20.88 -39.73 20.93
C ALA A 295 -21.08 -39.21 19.48
N SER A 296 -22.25 -38.68 19.16
CA SER A 296 -22.59 -38.23 17.81
C SER A 296 -23.13 -36.80 17.73
N ALA A 297 -23.37 -36.12 18.84
CA ALA A 297 -23.81 -34.73 18.84
C ALA A 297 -22.64 -33.83 19.29
N VAL A 298 -22.17 -32.99 18.38
CA VAL A 298 -21.22 -31.92 18.71
C VAL A 298 -21.96 -30.91 19.60
N ASP A 299 -21.39 -30.51 20.73
CA ASP A 299 -21.99 -29.54 21.64
C ASP A 299 -22.25 -28.20 20.92
N PRO A 300 -23.51 -27.77 20.75
CA PRO A 300 -23.84 -26.54 20.03
C PRO A 300 -23.20 -25.29 20.64
N ALA A 301 -23.00 -25.25 21.95
CA ALA A 301 -22.33 -24.12 22.61
C ALA A 301 -20.86 -24.06 22.20
N LEU A 302 -20.18 -25.21 22.19
CA LEU A 302 -18.80 -25.33 21.77
C LEU A 302 -18.60 -25.03 20.28
N VAL A 303 -19.58 -25.38 19.43
CA VAL A 303 -19.61 -25.00 18.00
C VAL A 303 -19.70 -23.48 17.85
N ALA A 304 -20.55 -22.80 18.61
CA ALA A 304 -20.69 -21.34 18.55
C ALA A 304 -19.41 -20.61 19.03
N GLU A 305 -18.74 -21.14 20.06
CA GLU A 305 -17.41 -20.67 20.46
C GLU A 305 -16.38 -20.89 19.34
N GLY A 306 -16.41 -22.07 18.71
CA GLY A 306 -15.52 -22.43 17.62
C GLY A 306 -15.71 -21.56 16.38
N GLU A 307 -16.93 -21.13 16.07
CA GLU A 307 -17.21 -20.14 15.03
C GLU A 307 -16.51 -18.80 15.32
N THR A 308 -16.46 -18.41 16.60
CA THR A 308 -15.72 -17.21 17.02
C THR A 308 -14.21 -17.41 16.86
N VAL A 309 -13.67 -18.58 17.20
CA VAL A 309 -12.26 -18.92 16.97
C VAL A 309 -11.93 -18.95 15.48
N PHE A 310 -12.85 -19.44 14.64
CA PHE A 310 -12.70 -19.52 13.18
C PHE A 310 -12.51 -18.14 12.51
N LYS A 311 -12.86 -17.04 13.20
CA LYS A 311 -12.52 -15.69 12.73
C LYS A 311 -11.01 -15.47 12.55
N LYS A 312 -10.17 -16.24 13.24
CA LYS A 312 -8.70 -16.26 13.05
C LYS A 312 -8.28 -17.04 11.79
N CYS A 313 -9.16 -17.88 11.25
CA CYS A 313 -8.90 -18.77 10.12
C CYS A 313 -9.54 -18.25 8.81
N LYS A 314 -10.61 -17.45 8.91
CA LYS A 314 -11.46 -17.01 7.77
C LYS A 314 -10.74 -16.19 6.70
N ALA A 315 -9.60 -15.58 7.05
CA ALA A 315 -8.78 -14.84 6.10
C ALA A 315 -8.24 -15.79 5.02
N CYS A 316 -7.72 -16.94 5.45
CA CYS A 316 -7.06 -17.91 4.58
C CYS A 316 -7.95 -19.09 4.19
N HIS A 317 -8.99 -19.40 4.96
CA HIS A 317 -9.80 -20.60 4.76
C HIS A 317 -11.29 -20.31 4.61
N GLN A 318 -11.97 -21.21 3.92
CA GLN A 318 -13.44 -21.30 3.88
C GLN A 318 -13.90 -22.66 4.37
N VAL A 319 -15.11 -22.71 4.91
CA VAL A 319 -15.79 -23.92 5.37
C VAL A 319 -17.28 -23.77 5.11
N GLY A 320 -17.96 -24.87 4.81
CA GLY A 320 -19.39 -24.89 4.47
C GLY A 320 -19.67 -25.21 3.00
N GLU A 321 -20.94 -25.03 2.64
CA GLU A 321 -21.44 -25.25 1.28
C GLU A 321 -20.80 -24.25 0.31
N GLY A 322 -20.24 -24.74 -0.79
CA GLY A 322 -19.56 -23.91 -1.80
C GLY A 322 -18.22 -23.34 -1.36
N ALA A 323 -17.57 -23.87 -0.31
CA ALA A 323 -16.25 -23.43 0.11
C ALA A 323 -15.18 -23.70 -0.97
N GLU A 324 -14.41 -22.67 -1.30
CA GLU A 324 -13.32 -22.68 -2.29
C GLU A 324 -11.95 -22.59 -1.61
N ASN A 325 -10.90 -22.95 -2.36
CA ASN A 325 -9.52 -22.73 -1.96
C ASN A 325 -9.19 -21.22 -2.02
N LYS A 326 -8.50 -20.71 -1.00
CA LYS A 326 -7.93 -19.34 -0.95
C LYS A 326 -6.41 -19.44 -0.73
N THR A 327 -5.82 -18.54 0.06
CA THR A 327 -4.46 -18.66 0.59
C THR A 327 -4.23 -20.02 1.27
N GLY A 328 -5.24 -20.55 1.95
CA GLY A 328 -5.28 -21.93 2.46
C GLY A 328 -6.37 -22.78 1.77
N PRO A 329 -6.30 -24.12 1.86
CA PRO A 329 -7.30 -25.01 1.27
C PRO A 329 -8.66 -24.89 1.98
N MET A 330 -9.75 -25.26 1.29
CA MET A 330 -11.06 -25.38 1.94
C MET A 330 -11.03 -26.44 3.08
N LEU A 331 -11.79 -26.18 4.14
CA LEU A 331 -11.78 -26.98 5.37
C LEU A 331 -13.04 -27.82 5.55
N THR A 332 -14.01 -27.74 4.63
CA THR A 332 -15.20 -28.61 4.65
C THR A 332 -14.76 -30.07 4.60
N GLY A 333 -15.17 -30.88 5.57
CA GLY A 333 -14.79 -32.28 5.69
C GLY A 333 -13.32 -32.52 6.05
N ILE A 334 -12.67 -31.61 6.78
CA ILE A 334 -11.26 -31.79 7.18
C ILE A 334 -11.08 -32.91 8.21
N VAL A 335 -12.03 -33.09 9.14
CA VAL A 335 -11.89 -34.09 10.20
C VAL A 335 -11.98 -35.49 9.60
N GLY A 336 -10.92 -36.28 9.78
CA GLY A 336 -10.71 -37.61 9.19
C GLY A 336 -10.07 -37.61 7.80
N ARG A 337 -9.74 -36.44 7.23
CA ARG A 337 -9.14 -36.34 5.89
C ARG A 337 -7.61 -36.46 5.95
N PRO A 338 -6.94 -37.13 4.98
CA PRO A 338 -5.48 -37.11 4.89
C PRO A 338 -4.94 -35.68 4.75
N ALA A 339 -3.82 -35.38 5.40
CA ALA A 339 -3.15 -34.09 5.24
C ALA A 339 -2.73 -33.86 3.78
N GLY A 340 -2.73 -32.61 3.32
CA GLY A 340 -2.23 -32.28 1.97
C GLY A 340 -3.06 -32.83 0.79
N SER A 341 -4.34 -33.14 0.98
CA SER A 341 -5.13 -33.91 -0.01
C SER A 341 -6.25 -33.17 -0.73
N VAL A 342 -6.48 -31.88 -0.48
CA VAL A 342 -7.50 -31.11 -1.22
C VAL A 342 -7.04 -30.89 -2.66
N GLU A 343 -7.87 -31.33 -3.61
CA GLU A 343 -7.59 -31.18 -5.03
C GLU A 343 -7.51 -29.70 -5.44
N GLY A 344 -6.59 -29.38 -6.34
CA GLY A 344 -6.40 -28.03 -6.86
C GLY A 344 -5.71 -27.04 -5.90
N PHE A 345 -5.26 -27.46 -4.71
CA PHE A 345 -4.46 -26.61 -3.80
C PHE A 345 -2.96 -26.99 -3.83
N LYS A 346 -2.07 -25.99 -3.93
CA LYS A 346 -0.61 -26.20 -3.95
C LYS A 346 -0.02 -26.20 -2.52
N TYR A 347 0.00 -27.38 -1.89
CA TYR A 347 0.60 -27.60 -0.58
C TYR A 347 2.12 -27.40 -0.54
N SER A 348 2.69 -27.20 0.66
CA SER A 348 4.14 -27.30 0.83
C SER A 348 4.59 -28.75 0.75
N LYS A 349 5.81 -28.99 0.25
CA LYS A 349 6.36 -30.35 0.11
C LYS A 349 6.33 -31.13 1.43
N PRO A 350 6.68 -30.54 2.60
CA PRO A 350 6.62 -31.25 3.88
C PRO A 350 5.20 -31.68 4.27
N LEU A 351 4.19 -30.83 4.07
CA LEU A 351 2.81 -31.14 4.46
C LEU A 351 2.19 -32.20 3.55
N GLN A 352 2.48 -32.15 2.25
CA GLN A 352 2.10 -33.18 1.30
C GLN A 352 2.77 -34.53 1.65
N SER A 353 4.08 -34.52 1.89
CA SER A 353 4.82 -35.72 2.30
C SER A 353 4.30 -36.29 3.63
N ALA A 354 3.90 -35.45 4.59
CA ALA A 354 3.32 -35.93 5.84
C ALA A 354 2.01 -36.69 5.60
N GLY A 355 1.14 -36.17 4.72
CA GLY A 355 -0.09 -36.86 4.30
C GLY A 355 0.17 -38.18 3.59
N GLU A 356 1.11 -38.21 2.66
CA GLU A 356 1.54 -39.44 1.95
C GLU A 356 2.10 -40.50 2.91
N ASN A 357 2.75 -40.08 4.00
CA ASN A 357 3.26 -40.94 5.06
C ASN A 357 2.21 -41.29 6.13
N GLY A 358 0.94 -40.94 5.91
CA GLY A 358 -0.19 -41.38 6.71
C GLY A 358 -0.71 -40.38 7.75
N LEU A 359 -0.28 -39.12 7.73
CA LEU A 359 -0.90 -38.09 8.57
C LEU A 359 -2.36 -37.87 8.14
N VAL A 360 -3.28 -38.11 9.07
CA VAL A 360 -4.72 -37.90 8.91
C VAL A 360 -5.17 -36.89 9.96
N TRP A 361 -6.03 -35.95 9.58
CA TRP A 361 -6.57 -34.91 10.45
C TRP A 361 -7.69 -35.44 11.36
N ASP A 362 -7.35 -36.26 12.32
CA ASP A 362 -8.24 -36.52 13.47
C ASP A 362 -8.22 -35.37 14.48
N GLU A 363 -8.99 -35.47 15.57
CA GLU A 363 -9.11 -34.40 16.56
C GLU A 363 -7.77 -34.09 17.24
N ASP A 364 -6.99 -35.12 17.57
CA ASP A 364 -5.72 -34.98 18.30
C ASP A 364 -4.65 -34.36 17.40
N THR A 365 -4.49 -34.88 16.18
CA THR A 365 -3.53 -34.36 15.20
C THR A 365 -3.89 -32.94 14.73
N LEU A 366 -5.17 -32.62 14.58
CA LEU A 366 -5.61 -31.25 14.32
C LEU A 366 -5.29 -30.35 15.50
N ALA A 367 -5.52 -30.79 16.75
CA ALA A 367 -5.20 -29.99 17.93
C ALA A 367 -3.69 -29.69 18.00
N GLU A 368 -2.86 -30.71 17.82
CA GLU A 368 -1.40 -30.57 17.84
C GLU A 368 -0.90 -29.62 16.74
N PHE A 369 -1.39 -29.80 15.51
CA PHE A 369 -1.01 -28.94 14.39
C PHE A 369 -1.50 -27.51 14.61
N LEU A 370 -2.75 -27.30 15.04
CA LEU A 370 -3.29 -25.95 15.28
C LEU A 370 -2.66 -25.25 16.49
N ALA A 371 -2.08 -25.98 17.44
CA ALA A 371 -1.34 -25.40 18.56
C ALA A 371 0.00 -24.78 18.12
N ASN A 372 0.68 -25.41 17.16
CA ASN A 372 1.91 -24.91 16.55
C ASN A 372 2.22 -25.58 15.19
N PRO A 373 1.69 -25.04 14.07
CA PRO A 373 1.83 -25.66 12.75
C PRO A 373 3.28 -25.84 12.31
N LYS A 374 4.12 -24.81 12.52
CA LYS A 374 5.54 -24.82 12.14
C LYS A 374 6.37 -25.82 12.93
N ALA A 375 6.00 -26.09 14.19
CA ALA A 375 6.67 -27.11 15.00
C ALA A 375 6.19 -28.53 14.64
N HIS A 376 4.90 -28.70 14.33
CA HIS A 376 4.34 -30.00 13.99
C HIS A 376 4.77 -30.45 12.58
N VAL A 377 4.74 -29.56 11.59
CA VAL A 377 5.24 -29.80 10.22
C VAL A 377 6.20 -28.68 9.84
N LYS A 378 7.50 -28.94 9.99
CA LYS A 378 8.55 -27.98 9.62
C LYS A 378 8.53 -27.69 8.11
N GLY A 379 8.46 -26.41 7.75
CA GLY A 379 8.28 -25.97 6.35
C GLY A 379 6.84 -26.10 5.85
N THR A 380 5.86 -26.16 6.75
CA THR A 380 4.46 -25.98 6.36
C THR A 380 4.23 -24.56 5.82
N LYS A 381 3.48 -24.46 4.72
CA LYS A 381 3.01 -23.18 4.17
C LYS A 381 2.03 -22.45 5.10
N MET A 382 1.50 -23.12 6.13
CA MET A 382 0.63 -22.49 7.10
C MET A 382 1.46 -21.74 8.16
N SER A 383 1.83 -20.51 7.85
CA SER A 383 2.34 -19.55 8.83
C SER A 383 1.20 -19.05 9.71
N PHE A 384 0.94 -19.79 10.78
CA PHE A 384 0.00 -19.39 11.82
C PHE A 384 0.68 -19.62 13.18
N ALA A 385 0.68 -18.60 14.04
CA ALA A 385 1.37 -18.65 15.34
C ALA A 385 0.83 -19.73 16.30
N GLY A 386 -0.36 -20.28 16.00
CA GLY A 386 -1.00 -21.36 16.73
C GLY A 386 -1.96 -20.88 17.83
N LEU A 387 -2.94 -21.72 18.16
CA LEU A 387 -3.88 -21.51 19.26
C LEU A 387 -3.23 -21.94 20.59
N LYS A 388 -3.15 -21.02 21.55
CA LYS A 388 -2.48 -21.27 22.85
C LYS A 388 -3.42 -21.79 23.94
N LYS A 389 -4.73 -21.72 23.74
CA LYS A 389 -5.73 -22.15 24.72
C LYS A 389 -6.33 -23.48 24.29
N ASP A 390 -6.31 -24.46 25.18
CA ASP A 390 -6.94 -25.76 24.94
C ASP A 390 -8.44 -25.64 24.69
N SER A 391 -9.10 -24.66 25.31
CA SER A 391 -10.51 -24.34 25.04
C SER A 391 -10.73 -23.87 23.59
N ASP A 392 -9.83 -23.04 23.05
CA ASP A 392 -9.94 -22.57 21.66
C ASP A 392 -9.72 -23.74 20.68
N LEU A 393 -8.80 -24.67 21.00
CA LEU A 393 -8.53 -25.88 20.22
C LEU A 393 -9.74 -26.82 20.20
N ALA A 394 -10.33 -27.10 21.37
CA ALA A 394 -11.53 -27.92 21.46
C ALA A 394 -12.72 -27.28 20.71
N ALA A 395 -12.88 -25.96 20.86
CA ALA A 395 -13.95 -25.21 20.20
C ALA A 395 -13.81 -25.24 18.67
N ILE A 396 -12.62 -24.96 18.12
CA ILE A 396 -12.44 -24.96 16.67
C ILE A 396 -12.63 -26.35 16.06
N ILE A 397 -12.18 -27.41 16.73
CA ILE A 397 -12.37 -28.79 16.27
C ILE A 397 -13.87 -29.13 16.25
N ALA A 398 -14.61 -28.78 17.30
CA ALA A 398 -16.06 -28.94 17.34
C ALA A 398 -16.75 -28.20 16.18
N TYR A 399 -16.36 -26.95 15.92
CA TYR A 399 -16.90 -26.19 14.79
C TYR A 399 -16.59 -26.84 13.43
N LEU A 400 -15.36 -27.30 13.20
CA LEU A 400 -15.00 -27.98 11.95
C LEU A 400 -15.74 -29.32 11.76
N ARG A 401 -16.05 -30.05 12.85
CA ARG A 401 -16.88 -31.27 12.81
C ARG A 401 -18.31 -31.01 12.37
N ALA A 402 -18.83 -29.79 12.55
CA ALA A 402 -20.17 -29.43 12.09
C ALA A 402 -20.28 -29.33 10.56
N PHE A 403 -19.16 -29.40 9.83
CA PHE A 403 -19.09 -29.38 8.38
C PHE A 403 -18.44 -30.66 7.82
N PRO A 404 -19.11 -31.83 7.91
CA PRO A 404 -18.58 -33.07 7.37
C PRO A 404 -18.46 -33.00 5.83
N GLY A 405 -17.53 -33.77 5.27
CA GLY A 405 -17.46 -33.99 3.82
C GLY A 405 -18.60 -34.90 3.38
N ASN A 406 -19.10 -34.70 2.16
CA ASN A 406 -20.09 -35.61 1.54
C ASN A 406 -19.48 -36.94 1.12
#